data_AF-A0A8R1DKJ0-F1
#
_entry.id   AF-A0A8R1DKJ0-F1
#
_cell.length_a   1.000
_cell.length_b   1.000
_cell.length_c   1.000
_cell.angle_alpha   90.00
_cell.angle_beta   90.00
_cell.angle_gamma   90.00
#
_symmetry.space_group_name_H-M   'P 1'
#
loop_
_entity.id
_entity.type
_entity.pdbx_description
1 polymer ?
#
loop_
_entity_poly.entity_id
_entity_poly.type
_entity_poly.pdbx_seq_one_letter_code
_entity_poly.pdbx_strand_id
1 'polypeptide(L)'
;MATPEFLQTFCHSGNVLLVTVGFYTLYLIVRKSPKNMQSAIPYMVNQHCTLMAADFVFSVMTLPYFFFPLPASTNFGLLEWLNAPLSVFIWITCASLGGSLYNY
;
A
#
# COMPACT_ATOMS: atom_id res chain seq x y z
N MET A 1 -26.81 6.42 7.79
CA MET A 1 -25.47 7.03 7.94
C MET A 1 -24.59 5.96 8.56
N ALA A 2 -23.48 5.59 7.94
CA ALA A 2 -22.58 4.59 8.55
C ALA A 2 -21.94 5.19 9.81
N THR A 3 -21.91 4.44 10.91
CA THR A 3 -21.30 4.93 12.15
C THR A 3 -19.77 4.88 12.03
N PRO A 4 -19.02 5.81 12.64
CA PRO A 4 -17.56 5.84 12.56
C PRO A 4 -16.88 4.53 12.97
N GLU A 5 -17.45 3.82 13.96
CA GLU A 5 -16.95 2.56 14.50
C GLU A 5 -17.10 1.41 13.50
N PHE A 6 -18.21 1.41 12.74
CA PHE A 6 -18.44 0.43 11.68
C PHE A 6 -17.42 0.61 10.55
N LEU A 7 -17.17 1.86 10.15
CA LEU A 7 -16.22 2.14 9.07
C LEU A 7 -14.77 1.84 9.50
N GLN A 8 -14.38 2.19 10.73
CA GLN A 8 -13.06 1.83 11.27
C GLN A 8 -12.85 0.31 11.29
N THR A 9 -13.84 -0.45 11.76
CA THR A 9 -13.78 -1.92 11.81
C THR A 9 -13.69 -2.53 10.41
N PHE A 10 -14.43 -1.98 9.45
CA PHE A 10 -14.39 -2.41 8.05
C PHE A 10 -13.02 -2.13 7.41
N CYS A 11 -12.45 -0.93 7.62
CA CYS A 11 -11.12 -0.59 7.13
C CYS A 11 -10.03 -1.48 7.74
N HIS A 12 -10.06 -1.73 9.05
CA HIS A 12 -9.08 -2.61 9.70
C HIS A 12 -9.17 -4.05 9.21
N SER A 13 -10.39 -4.60 9.10
CA SER A 13 -10.58 -5.97 8.58
C SER A 13 -10.17 -6.09 7.11
N GLY A 14 -10.50 -5.10 6.28
CA GLY A 14 -10.05 -5.04 4.89
C GLY A 14 -8.52 -4.98 4.78
N ASN A 15 -7.86 -4.18 5.62
CA ASN A 15 -6.41 -4.07 5.62
C ASN A 15 -5.72 -5.41 6.00
N VAL A 16 -6.26 -6.14 6.98
CA VAL A 16 -5.76 -7.47 7.35
C VAL A 16 -5.86 -8.46 6.18
N LEU A 17 -6.98 -8.44 5.44
CA LEU A 17 -7.16 -9.27 4.25
C LEU A 17 -6.18 -8.89 3.13
N LEU A 18 -5.98 -7.60 2.88
CA LEU A 18 -5.01 -7.13 1.88
C LEU A 18 -3.58 -7.58 2.20
N VAL A 19 -3.16 -7.43 3.45
CA VAL A 19 -1.82 -7.83 3.90
C VAL A 19 -1.61 -9.34 3.74
N THR A 20 -2.59 -10.15 4.18
CA THR A 20 -2.49 -11.62 4.08
C THR A 20 -2.44 -12.11 2.63
N VAL A 21 -3.27 -11.56 1.74
CA VAL A 21 -3.25 -11.87 0.31
C VAL A 21 -1.96 -11.36 -0.35
N GLY A 22 -1.44 -10.20 0.07
CA GLY A 22 -0.17 -9.65 -0.40
C GLY A 22 1.00 -10.58 -0.12
N PHE A 23 1.11 -11.11 1.11
CA PHE A 23 2.14 -12.10 1.47
C PHE A 23 1.97 -13.43 0.74
N TYR A 24 0.72 -13.89 0.56
CA TYR A 24 0.46 -15.11 -0.21
C TYR A 24 0.88 -14.97 -1.67
N THR A 25 0.60 -13.82 -2.29
CA THR A 25 1.03 -13.52 -3.66
C THR A 25 2.56 -13.49 -3.77
N LEU A 26 3.25 -12.88 -2.81
CA LEU A 26 4.71 -12.88 -2.77
C LEU A 26 5.28 -14.31 -2.68
N TYR A 27 4.66 -15.17 -1.86
CA TYR A 27 5.02 -16.59 -1.79
C TYR A 27 4.86 -17.30 -3.14
N LEU A 28 3.78 -17.03 -3.87
CA LEU A 28 3.55 -17.60 -5.20
C LEU A 28 4.59 -17.14 -6.22
N ILE A 29 4.95 -15.85 -6.23
CA ILE A 29 6.00 -15.30 -7.11
C ILE A 29 7.34 -15.99 -6.85
N VAL A 30 7.71 -16.21 -5.59
CA VAL A 30 9.02 -16.81 -5.27
C VAL A 30 9.03 -18.33 -5.52
N ARG A 31 7.93 -19.04 -5.20
CA ARG A 31 7.93 -20.51 -5.12
C ARG A 31 7.22 -21.22 -6.26
N LYS A 32 6.33 -20.53 -6.97
CA LYS A 32 5.48 -21.12 -8.02
C LYS A 32 5.70 -20.52 -9.41
N SER A 33 6.57 -19.51 -9.56
CA SER A 33 6.90 -18.97 -10.88
C SER A 33 7.56 -20.02 -11.80
N PRO A 34 7.17 -20.07 -13.09
CA PRO A 34 7.66 -21.05 -14.05
C PRO A 34 9.15 -20.85 -14.37
N LYS A 35 9.85 -21.92 -14.73
CA LYS A 35 11.30 -21.91 -15.02
C LYS A 35 11.69 -20.91 -16.12
N ASN A 36 10.81 -20.69 -17.09
CA ASN A 36 11.02 -19.75 -18.20
C ASN A 36 11.02 -18.27 -17.76
N MET A 37 10.62 -17.96 -16.53
CA MET A 37 10.54 -16.59 -15.99
C MET A 37 11.51 -16.36 -14.82
N GLN A 38 12.48 -17.25 -14.60
CA GLN A 38 13.39 -17.13 -13.45
C GLN A 38 14.18 -15.81 -13.41
N SER A 39 14.55 -15.28 -14.58
CA SER A 39 15.20 -13.97 -14.69
C SER A 39 14.30 -12.80 -14.28
N ALA A 40 12.98 -12.94 -14.41
CA ALA A 40 12.00 -11.91 -14.08
C ALA A 40 11.58 -11.92 -12.59
N ILE A 41 11.80 -13.02 -11.86
CA ILE A 41 11.42 -13.16 -10.45
C ILE A 41 11.93 -12.00 -9.57
N PRO A 42 13.21 -11.58 -9.59
CA PRO A 42 13.66 -10.48 -8.72
C PRO A 42 12.94 -9.17 -9.03
N TYR A 43 12.62 -8.90 -10.30
CA TYR A 43 11.86 -7.71 -10.71
C TYR A 43 10.40 -7.79 -10.25
N MET A 44 9.76 -8.95 -10.41
CA MET A 44 8.38 -9.17 -9.92
C MET A 44 8.29 -9.04 -8.40
N VAL A 45 9.29 -9.53 -7.66
CA VAL A 45 9.37 -9.36 -6.21
C VAL A 45 9.55 -7.89 -5.85
N ASN A 46 10.47 -7.17 -6.49
CA ASN A 46 10.69 -5.75 -6.23
C ASN A 46 9.42 -4.92 -6.51
N GLN A 47 8.77 -5.18 -7.64
CA GLN A 47 7.55 -4.49 -8.03
C GLN A 47 6.40 -4.81 -7.07
N HIS A 48 6.24 -6.08 -6.68
CA HIS A 48 5.21 -6.49 -5.72
C HIS A 48 5.43 -5.89 -4.33
N CYS A 49 6.67 -5.86 -3.85
CA CYS A 49 7.01 -5.21 -2.57
C CYS A 49 6.74 -3.70 -2.62
N THR A 50 7.07 -3.04 -3.73
CA THR A 50 6.81 -1.60 -3.93
C THR A 50 5.30 -1.32 -3.94
N LEU A 51 4.52 -2.15 -4.64
CA LEU A 51 3.07 -2.04 -4.68
C LEU A 51 2.44 -2.31 -3.32
N MET A 52 2.90 -3.33 -2.59
CA MET A 52 2.39 -3.65 -1.25
C MET A 52 2.69 -2.53 -0.24
N ALA A 53 3.86 -1.87 -0.36
CA ALA A 53 4.17 -0.68 0.42
C ALA A 53 3.25 0.50 0.05
N ALA A 54 2.98 0.69 -1.24
CA ALA A 54 2.06 1.71 -1.72
C ALA A 54 0.63 1.49 -1.21
N ASP A 55 0.12 0.27 -1.31
CA ASP A 55 -1.20 -0.11 -0.81
C ASP A 55 -1.33 0.15 0.69
N PHE A 56 -0.27 -0.08 1.47
CA PHE A 56 -0.28 0.24 2.91
C PHE A 56 -0.37 1.75 3.15
N VAL A 57 0.40 2.54 2.41
CA VAL A 57 0.34 4.02 2.45
C VAL A 57 -1.07 4.50 2.09
N PHE A 58 -1.67 4.02 0.99
CA PHE A 58 -3.02 4.43 0.57
C PHE A 58 -4.13 3.88 1.50
N SER A 59 -3.99 2.67 2.04
CA SER A 59 -4.97 2.06 2.94
C SER A 59 -5.00 2.77 4.30
N VAL A 60 -3.83 3.08 4.86
CA VAL A 60 -3.72 3.80 6.14
C VAL A 60 -4.05 5.28 5.99
N MET A 61 -3.73 5.90 4.85
CA MET A 61 -3.75 7.36 4.70
C MET A 61 -4.81 7.90 3.74
N THR A 62 -5.30 7.14 2.77
CA THR A 62 -6.27 7.64 1.76
C THR A 62 -7.70 7.16 2.03
N LEU A 63 -7.89 5.94 2.55
CA LEU A 63 -9.22 5.49 2.99
C LEU A 63 -9.85 6.44 4.04
N PRO A 64 -9.13 6.98 5.04
CA PRO A 64 -9.73 7.95 5.96
C PRO A 64 -10.14 9.25 5.26
N TYR A 65 -9.34 9.75 4.32
CA TYR A 65 -9.57 11.03 3.61
C TYR A 65 -10.73 10.95 2.61
N PHE A 66 -10.89 9.82 1.91
CA PHE A 66 -11.93 9.65 0.90
C PHE A 66 -13.31 9.50 1.52
N PHE A 67 -13.40 8.88 2.71
CA PHE A 67 -14.67 8.65 3.40
C PHE A 67 -14.99 9.70 4.49
N PHE A 68 -14.00 10.41 5.03
CA PHE A 68 -14.17 11.46 6.02
C PHE A 68 -13.30 12.70 5.69
N PRO A 69 -13.80 13.65 4.89
CA PRO A 69 -13.05 14.85 4.54
C PRO A 69 -12.89 15.86 5.70
N LEU A 70 -13.58 15.67 6.83
CA LEU A 70 -13.60 16.64 7.95
C LEU A 70 -12.49 16.44 9.01
N PRO A 71 -12.04 15.23 9.39
CA PRO A 71 -10.88 15.02 10.27
C PRO A 71 -9.52 15.10 9.52
N ALA A 72 -9.56 15.22 8.20
CA ALA A 72 -8.45 15.19 7.25
C ALA A 72 -7.41 16.32 7.40
N SER A 73 -7.67 17.34 8.23
CA SER A 73 -6.73 18.42 8.52
C SER A 73 -5.69 18.06 9.59
N THR A 74 -5.85 16.90 10.23
CA THR A 74 -4.95 16.44 11.30
C THR A 74 -4.16 15.23 10.81
N ASN A 75 -2.83 15.33 10.81
CA ASN A 75 -1.94 14.20 10.54
C ASN A 75 -2.18 13.14 11.63
N PHE A 76 -2.47 11.90 11.24
CA PHE A 76 -2.61 10.79 12.18
C PHE A 76 -1.65 9.64 11.80
N GLY A 77 -0.98 9.05 12.79
CA GLY A 77 -0.11 7.88 12.63
C GLY A 77 1.36 8.24 12.36
N LEU A 78 2.07 7.39 11.59
CA LEU A 78 3.52 7.54 11.29
C LEU A 78 3.88 8.90 10.65
N LEU A 79 2.92 9.59 10.02
CA LEU A 79 3.14 10.92 9.43
C LEU A 79 3.32 12.04 10.45
N GLU A 80 2.62 11.96 11.59
CA GLU A 80 2.82 12.92 12.67
C GLU A 80 4.24 12.79 13.23
N TRP A 81 4.71 11.55 13.35
CA TRP A 81 6.07 11.23 13.80
C TRP A 81 7.16 11.72 12.83
N LEU A 82 6.92 11.66 11.51
CA LEU A 82 7.87 12.08 10.48
C LEU A 82 7.82 13.59 10.14
N ASN A 83 6.85 14.33 10.68
CA ASN A 83 6.67 15.79 10.48
C ASN A 83 6.74 16.24 9.00
N ALA A 84 6.35 15.37 8.08
CA ALA A 84 6.43 15.60 6.64
C ALA A 84 5.02 15.69 6.04
N PRO A 85 4.79 16.58 5.06
CA PRO A 85 3.47 16.78 4.48
C PRO A 85 3.00 15.54 3.73
N LEU A 86 1.72 15.21 3.91
CA LEU A 86 1.04 14.07 3.30
C LEU A 86 1.29 13.94 1.79
N SER A 87 1.30 15.08 1.08
CA SER A 87 1.55 15.16 -0.35
C SER A 87 2.89 14.53 -0.75
N VAL A 88 3.93 14.67 0.06
CA VAL A 88 5.26 14.14 -0.23
C VAL A 88 5.26 12.61 -0.21
N PHE A 89 4.56 11.98 0.74
CA PHE A 89 4.45 10.51 0.78
C PHE A 89 3.66 9.96 -0.41
N ILE A 90 2.57 10.63 -0.80
CA ILE A 90 1.80 10.26 -1.99
C ILE A 90 2.67 10.39 -3.25
N TRP A 91 3.38 11.51 -3.41
CA TRP A 91 4.28 11.73 -4.53
C TRP A 91 5.42 10.70 -4.59
N ILE A 92 6.07 10.40 -3.47
CA ILE A 92 7.15 9.40 -3.40
C ILE A 92 6.62 8.01 -3.77
N THR A 93 5.44 7.66 -3.26
CA THR A 93 4.81 6.35 -3.54
C THR A 93 4.38 6.23 -5.01
N CYS A 94 3.83 7.28 -5.60
CA CYS A 94 3.50 7.31 -7.03
C CYS A 94 4.79 7.28 -7.89
N ALA A 95 5.83 7.99 -7.47
CA ALA A 95 7.11 8.02 -8.17
C ALA A 95 7.86 6.68 -8.09
N SER A 96 7.78 5.96 -6.97
CA SER A 96 8.40 4.63 -6.82
C SER A 96 7.72 3.57 -7.67
N LEU A 97 6.38 3.62 -7.78
CA LEU A 97 5.61 2.79 -8.72
C LEU A 97 6.01 3.07 -10.19
N GLY A 98 6.14 4.35 -10.54
CA GLY A 98 6.61 4.77 -11.87
C GLY A 98 8.06 4.34 -12.15
N GLY A 99 8.97 4.53 -11.18
CA GLY A 99 10.39 4.16 -11.29
C GLY A 99 10.64 2.67 -11.47
N SER A 100 9.78 1.82 -10.89
CA SER A 100 9.87 0.37 -11.10
C SER A 100 9.48 -0.08 -12.52
N LEU A 101 8.90 0.79 -13.35
CA LEU A 101 8.61 0.53 -14.77
C LEU A 101 9.77 0.89 -15.71
N TYR A 102 10.77 1.65 -15.26
CA TYR A 102 11.89 2.13 -16.10
C TYR A 102 13.18 1.29 -15.97
N ASN A 103 13.18 0.24 -15.15
CA ASN A 103 14.31 -0.69 -15.01
C ASN A 103 14.24 -1.86 -16.04
N TYR A 104 13.57 -1.64 -17.17
CA TYR A 104 13.46 -2.58 -18.29
C TYR A 104 14.19 -2.04 -19.53
#